data_AF-A0A4Q2JQJ4-F1
#
_entry.id   AF-A0A4Q2JQJ4-F1
#
_cell.length_a   1.000
_cell.length_b   1.000
_cell.length_c   1.000
_cell.angle_alpha   90.00
_cell.angle_beta   90.00
_cell.angle_gamma   90.00
#
_symmetry.space_group_name_H-M   'P 1'
#
loop_
_entity.id
_entity.type
_entity.pdbx_description
1 polymer ?
#
loop_
_entity_poly.entity_id
_entity_poly.type
_entity_poly.pdbx_seq_one_letter_code
_entity_poly.pdbx_strand_id
1 'polypeptide(L)'
;MSTDSMPRTVIWWGVVIALAGGALIAAAPYALTAWWGMNTAEWSAATVVFEVVLAIARTTLAPLGAALIAAGLVMHYVDRRLRGDRIADRPHRWRFPSAEEAER
;
A
#
# COMPACT_ATOMS: atom_id res chain seq x y z
N MET A 1 -1.95 10.67 -22.04
CA MET A 1 -2.04 10.04 -20.71
C MET A 1 -1.00 10.71 -19.84
N SER A 2 -1.42 11.63 -18.98
CA SER A 2 -0.53 12.54 -18.22
C SER A 2 0.23 11.79 -17.13
N THR A 3 1.55 11.83 -17.20
CA THR A 3 2.50 11.17 -16.28
C THR A 3 2.42 11.67 -14.84
N ASP A 4 1.78 12.82 -14.60
CA ASP A 4 1.54 13.41 -13.27
C ASP A 4 0.78 12.49 -12.28
N SER A 5 -0.08 11.60 -12.77
CA SER A 5 -0.89 10.72 -11.91
C SER A 5 -0.23 9.38 -11.58
N MET A 6 0.90 9.02 -12.20
CA MET A 6 1.52 7.70 -12.05
C MET A 6 1.91 7.34 -10.60
N PRO A 7 2.57 8.22 -9.81
CA PRO A 7 3.00 7.88 -8.45
C PRO A 7 1.83 7.60 -7.50
N ARG A 8 0.76 8.41 -7.62
CA ARG A 8 -0.46 8.27 -6.80
C ARG A 8 -1.20 6.97 -7.13
N THR A 9 -1.24 6.61 -8.41
CA THR A 9 -1.84 5.35 -8.87
C THR A 9 -1.09 4.13 -8.32
N VAL A 10 0.25 4.15 -8.31
CA VAL A 10 1.07 3.05 -7.75
C VAL A 10 0.84 2.87 -6.26
N ILE A 11 0.77 3.96 -5.49
CA ILE A 11 0.44 3.91 -4.06
C ILE A 11 -0.96 3.31 -3.85
N TRP A 12 -1.94 3.74 -4.65
CA TRP A 12 -3.29 3.20 -4.58
C TRP A 12 -3.36 1.70 -4.92
N TRP A 13 -2.57 1.24 -5.89
CA TRP A 13 -2.44 -0.21 -6.16
C TRP A 13 -1.84 -0.96 -4.97
N GLY A 14 -0.82 -0.40 -4.31
CA GLY A 14 -0.26 -1.00 -3.09
C GLY A 14 -1.29 -1.13 -1.96
N VAL A 15 -2.11 -0.08 -1.74
CA VAL A 15 -3.19 -0.09 -0.74
C VAL A 15 -4.28 -1.09 -1.10
N VAL A 16 -4.72 -1.11 -2.36
CA VAL A 16 -5.74 -2.05 -2.85
C VAL A 16 -5.27 -3.49 -2.70
N ILE A 17 -4.02 -3.80 -3.05
CA ILE A 17 -3.45 -5.15 -2.92
C ILE A 17 -3.37 -5.57 -1.45
N ALA A 18 -2.94 -4.66 -0.55
CA ALA A 18 -2.86 -4.97 0.87
C ALA A 18 -4.25 -5.23 1.48
N LEU A 19 -5.24 -4.40 1.15
CA LEU A 19 -6.62 -4.54 1.65
C LEU A 19 -7.32 -5.77 1.05
N ALA A 20 -7.25 -5.95 -0.27
CA ALA A 20 -7.86 -7.08 -0.96
C ALA A 20 -7.21 -8.41 -0.52
N GLY A 21 -5.89 -8.42 -0.37
CA GLY A 21 -5.15 -9.57 0.14
C GLY A 21 -5.53 -9.94 1.57
N GLY A 22 -5.62 -8.94 2.46
CA GLY A 22 -6.08 -9.15 3.83
C GLY A 22 -7.52 -9.68 3.91
N ALA A 23 -8.43 -9.09 3.12
CA ALA A 23 -9.82 -9.53 3.05
C ALA A 23 -9.94 -10.96 2.50
N LEU A 24 -9.16 -11.31 1.47
CA LEU A 24 -9.10 -12.66 0.91
C LEU A 24 -8.69 -13.69 1.98
N ILE A 25 -7.63 -13.39 2.75
CA ILE A 25 -7.14 -14.27 3.82
C ILE A 25 -8.21 -14.48 4.89
N ALA A 26 -8.99 -13.45 5.22
CA ALA A 26 -10.06 -13.52 6.21
C ALA A 26 -11.30 -14.27 5.72
N ALA A 27 -11.68 -14.09 4.44
CA ALA A 27 -12.88 -14.68 3.86
C ALA A 27 -12.68 -16.13 3.37
N ALA A 28 -11.45 -16.51 3.06
CA ALA A 28 -11.04 -17.83 2.59
C ALA A 28 -11.67 -19.04 3.34
N PRO A 29 -11.58 -19.16 4.68
CA PRO A 29 -12.13 -20.31 5.39
C PRO A 29 -13.67 -20.38 5.31
N TYR A 30 -14.34 -19.23 5.27
CA TYR A 30 -15.80 -19.16 5.13
C TYR A 30 -16.24 -19.57 3.72
N ALA A 31 -15.51 -19.16 2.68
CA ALA A 31 -15.81 -19.54 1.31
C ALA A 31 -15.66 -21.05 1.08
N LEU A 32 -14.61 -21.66 1.65
CA LEU A 32 -14.33 -23.09 1.51
C LEU A 32 -15.41 -23.96 2.17
N THR A 33 -15.87 -23.55 3.34
CA THR A 33 -16.95 -24.25 4.08
C THR A 33 -18.34 -24.02 3.52
N ALA A 34 -18.55 -22.99 2.70
CA ALA A 34 -19.82 -22.72 2.03
C ALA A 34 -20.00 -23.52 0.73
N TRP A 35 -18.90 -23.87 0.04
CA TRP A 35 -18.95 -24.51 -1.29
C TRP A 35 -18.77 -26.03 -1.25
N TRP A 36 -18.04 -26.56 -0.27
CA TRP A 36 -17.87 -28.01 -0.09
C TRP A 36 -18.47 -28.48 1.24
N GLY A 37 -19.16 -29.62 1.19
CA GLY A 37 -19.58 -30.33 2.39
C GLY A 37 -18.37 -30.75 3.21
N MET A 38 -18.41 -30.51 4.52
CA MET A 38 -17.31 -30.88 5.42
C MET A 38 -17.08 -32.40 5.40
N ASN A 39 -15.83 -32.84 5.58
CA ASN A 39 -15.43 -34.26 5.65
C ASN A 39 -15.58 -35.10 4.37
N THR A 40 -15.66 -34.49 3.18
CA THR A 40 -15.49 -35.24 1.92
C THR A 40 -14.02 -35.26 1.46
N ALA A 41 -13.67 -36.19 0.57
CA ALA A 41 -12.32 -36.27 0.00
C ALA A 41 -11.97 -35.02 -0.82
N GLU A 42 -12.96 -34.39 -1.45
CA GLU A 42 -12.83 -33.15 -2.19
C GLU A 42 -12.57 -31.96 -1.24
N TRP A 43 -13.22 -31.96 -0.06
CA TRP A 43 -13.04 -30.93 0.96
C TRP A 43 -11.62 -30.95 1.55
N SER A 44 -11.06 -32.13 1.81
CA SER A 44 -9.69 -32.25 2.35
C SER A 44 -8.63 -31.82 1.34
N ALA A 45 -8.76 -32.23 0.07
CA ALA A 45 -7.88 -31.79 -1.01
C ALA A 45 -7.96 -30.27 -1.22
N ALA A 46 -9.17 -29.70 -1.22
CA ALA A 46 -9.37 -28.26 -1.33
C ALA A 46 -8.74 -27.50 -0.15
N THR A 47 -8.88 -28.02 1.07
CA THR A 47 -8.30 -27.41 2.28
C THR A 47 -6.78 -27.34 2.20
N VAL A 48 -6.11 -28.42 1.80
CA VAL A 48 -4.64 -28.45 1.67
C VAL A 48 -4.16 -27.41 0.65
N VAL A 49 -4.81 -27.32 -0.52
CA VAL A 49 -4.47 -26.32 -1.54
C VAL A 49 -4.68 -24.90 -1.01
N PHE A 50 -5.81 -24.65 -0.33
CA PHE A 50 -6.13 -23.34 0.22
C PHE A 50 -5.15 -22.91 1.29
N GLU A 51 -4.72 -23.83 2.18
CA GLU A 51 -3.74 -23.53 3.21
C GLU A 51 -2.39 -23.13 2.62
N VAL A 52 -1.93 -23.81 1.56
CA VAL A 52 -0.68 -23.44 0.86
C VAL A 52 -0.80 -22.05 0.24
N VAL A 53 -1.90 -21.76 -0.46
CA VAL A 53 -2.15 -20.44 -1.06
C VAL A 53 -2.22 -19.36 0.02
N LEU A 54 -2.90 -19.62 1.14
CA LEU A 54 -3.01 -18.69 2.26
C LEU A 54 -1.66 -18.45 2.95
N ALA A 55 -0.82 -19.48 3.08
CA ALA A 55 0.51 -19.34 3.64
C ALA A 55 1.41 -18.45 2.77
N ILE A 56 1.39 -18.68 1.44
CA ILE A 56 2.09 -17.82 0.47
C ILE A 56 1.54 -16.40 0.53
N ALA A 57 0.22 -16.24 0.54
CA ALA A 57 -0.44 -14.95 0.63
C ALA A 57 -0.01 -14.19 1.90
N ARG A 58 -0.08 -14.82 3.08
CA ARG A 58 0.31 -14.21 4.36
C ARG A 58 1.77 -13.79 4.41
N THR A 59 2.66 -14.56 3.78
CA THR A 59 4.10 -14.25 3.76
C THR A 59 4.48 -13.19 2.73
N THR A 60 3.72 -13.07 1.63
CA THR A 60 4.11 -12.21 0.49
C THR A 60 3.31 -10.91 0.40
N LEU A 61 2.02 -10.90 0.73
CA LEU A 61 1.15 -9.72 0.50
C LEU A 61 1.58 -8.48 1.30
N ALA A 62 1.90 -8.66 2.58
CA ALA A 62 2.33 -7.56 3.44
C ALA A 62 3.64 -6.90 2.95
N PRO A 63 4.74 -7.65 2.71
CA PRO A 63 5.96 -7.05 2.18
C PRO A 63 5.79 -6.49 0.76
N LEU A 64 4.97 -7.11 -0.09
CA LEU A 64 4.73 -6.64 -1.45
C LEU A 64 3.92 -5.32 -1.46
N GLY A 65 2.88 -5.22 -0.64
CA GLY A 65 2.13 -3.97 -0.44
C GLY A 65 3.02 -2.84 0.09
N ALA A 66 3.85 -3.13 1.10
CA ALA A 66 4.81 -2.17 1.65
C ALA A 66 5.83 -1.71 0.59
N ALA A 67 6.36 -2.63 -0.22
CA ALA A 67 7.29 -2.32 -1.30
C ALA A 67 6.67 -1.42 -2.37
N LEU A 68 5.41 -1.67 -2.76
CA LEU A 68 4.70 -0.83 -3.73
C LEU A 68 4.44 0.58 -3.20
N ILE A 69 4.06 0.70 -1.93
CA ILE A 69 3.88 2.00 -1.26
C ILE A 69 5.21 2.77 -1.23
N ALA A 70 6.30 2.10 -0.82
CA ALA A 70 7.63 2.70 -0.79
C ALA A 70 8.10 3.14 -2.18
N ALA A 71 7.92 2.31 -3.20
CA ALA A 71 8.26 2.63 -4.59
C ALA A 71 7.47 3.86 -5.09
N GLY A 72 6.18 3.93 -4.82
CA GLY A 72 5.35 5.09 -5.17
C GLY A 72 5.80 6.38 -4.46
N LEU A 73 6.22 6.28 -3.19
CA LEU A 73 6.78 7.42 -2.44
C LEU A 73 8.09 7.91 -3.05
N VAL A 74 8.99 7.00 -3.41
CA VAL A 74 10.27 7.32 -4.06
C VAL A 74 10.02 7.99 -5.41
N MET A 75 9.10 7.45 -6.23
CA MET A 75 8.72 8.07 -7.50
C MET A 75 8.17 9.49 -7.31
N HIS A 76 7.30 9.71 -6.31
CA HIS A 76 6.77 11.04 -6.02
C HIS A 76 7.86 12.02 -5.55
N TYR A 77 8.81 11.55 -4.74
CA TYR A 77 9.94 12.36 -4.29
C TYR A 77 10.87 12.74 -5.46
N VAL A 78 11.22 11.77 -6.31
CA VAL A 78 12.09 11.99 -7.47
C VAL A 78 11.42 12.92 -8.47
N ASP A 79 10.12 12.74 -8.76
CA ASP A 79 9.38 13.62 -9.68
C ASP A 79 9.35 15.08 -9.18
N ARG A 80 9.08 15.28 -7.87
CA ARG A 80 9.20 16.62 -7.25
C ARG A 80 10.61 17.21 -7.36
N ARG A 81 11.64 16.38 -7.17
CA ARG A 81 13.03 16.83 -7.25
C ARG A 81 13.43 17.22 -8.68
N LEU A 82 12.97 16.48 -9.68
CA LEU A 82 13.23 16.74 -11.10
C LEU A 82 12.47 17.95 -11.64
N ARG A 83 11.24 18.19 -11.14
CA ARG A 83 10.45 19.39 -11.49
C ARG A 83 11.01 20.71 -10.95
N GLY A 84 12.08 20.65 -10.16
CA GLY A 84 12.80 21.85 -9.72
C GLY A 84 12.24 22.51 -8.48
N ASP A 85 11.32 21.88 -7.74
CA ASP A 85 10.94 22.30 -6.38
C ASP A 85 12.20 22.17 -5.49
N ARG A 86 13.02 23.23 -5.41
CA ARG A 86 14.13 23.25 -4.47
C ARG A 86 13.54 23.43 -3.09
N ILE A 87 14.17 22.81 -2.09
CA ILE A 87 13.81 23.01 -0.68
C ILE A 87 13.84 24.50 -0.30
N ALA A 88 14.64 25.30 -1.01
CA ALA A 88 14.73 26.76 -0.90
C ALA A 88 13.47 27.51 -1.40
N ASP A 89 12.67 26.92 -2.29
CA ASP A 89 11.46 27.55 -2.84
C ASP A 89 10.20 27.27 -1.98
N ARG A 90 10.34 26.45 -0.91
CA ARG A 90 9.26 26.31 0.06
C ARG A 90 9.11 27.63 0.82
N PRO A 91 7.90 28.20 0.96
CA PRO A 91 7.70 29.37 1.79
C PRO A 91 8.15 29.03 3.20
N HIS A 92 9.21 29.70 3.67
CA HIS A 92 9.73 29.57 5.03
C HIS A 92 8.60 29.89 6.02
N ARG A 93 7.94 28.86 6.55
CA ARG A 93 6.87 28.99 7.55
C ARG A 93 7.38 29.27 8.96
N TRP A 94 8.64 29.66 9.10
CA TRP A 94 9.19 30.11 10.35
C TRP A 94 10.11 31.31 10.09
N ARG A 95 9.53 32.49 10.25
CA ARG A 95 10.24 33.77 10.22
C ARG A 95 10.36 34.19 11.69
N PHE A 96 11.58 34.37 12.20
CA PHE A 96 11.75 35.02 13.49
C PHE A 96 11.15 36.43 13.39
N PRO A 97 10.37 36.88 14.38
CA PRO A 97 9.89 38.26 14.43
C PRO A 97 11.09 39.20 14.25
N SER A 98 10.97 40.21 13.40
CA SER A 98 12.02 41.23 13.32
C SER A 98 12.12 41.95 14.67
N ALA A 99 13.29 42.50 14.99
CA ALA A 99 13.48 43.23 16.25
C ALA A 99 12.42 44.33 16.46
N GLU A 100 11.94 44.94 15.36
CA GLU A 100 10.85 45.93 15.37
C GLU A 100 9.48 45.37 15.78
N GLU A 101 9.20 44.08 15.54
CA GLU A 101 7.97 43.40 15.97
C GLU A 101 8.06 42.92 17.43
N ALA A 102 9.26 42.74 17.96
CA ALA A 102 9.49 42.34 19.36
C ALA A 102 9.43 43.54 20.33
N GLU A 103 9.56 44.77 19.83
CA GLU A 103 9.53 46.01 20.62
C GLU A 103 8.18 46.74 20.59
N ARG A 104 7.16 46.19 19.89
CA ARG A 104 5.76 46.66 19.93
C ARG A 104 4.93 45.83 20.91
#